data_AF-A0A956BZV5-F1
#
_entry.id   AF-A0A956BZV5-F1
#
_cell.length_a   1.000
_cell.length_b   1.000
_cell.length_c   1.000
_cell.angle_alpha   90.00
_cell.angle_beta   90.00
_cell.angle_gamma   90.00
#
_symmetry.space_group_name_H-M   'P 1'
#
loop_
_entity.id
_entity.type
_entity.pdbx_description
1 polymer ?
#
loop_
_entity_poly.entity_id
_entity_poly.type
_entity_poly.pdbx_seq_one_letter_code
_entity_poly.pdbx_strand_id
1 'polypeptide(L)'
;MATTPALRDAYNGILPKVSAFYSAIPLHAGLWKALTDFAATDEARALEGPRARLLERTLDDFRRHGAELDAEGKARISAIDVEMATLTNTFSQHVLDATNAYELIVTDEARLSGLPASAKAAARASAKGKGKEGFRFTLQAPSVTPVLMYADDASLRREIWEAFTRRGTAPPHDNQPLIADILRLRREKANLLGYKDFSDLVLSERMAKDGASAAAFVERLREETAPHAARESAELLAFRKTVDGGETLAPWDVSYFAEKERQALYDFDEEELRPYFPAKSVLEGVFQTVQTLYNVRFERTTLPTWNEDVQTYRMVDESGAHRGSFYVDLY
;
A
#
# COMPACT_ATOMS: atom_id res chain seq x y z
N MET A 1 -9.78 4.07 -2.99
CA MET A 1 -10.21 4.03 -4.42
C MET A 1 -11.72 4.15 -4.46
N ALA A 2 -12.28 4.84 -5.45
CA ALA A 2 -13.73 4.84 -5.66
C ALA A 2 -14.17 3.43 -6.12
N THR A 3 -14.97 2.75 -5.28
CA THR A 3 -15.27 1.33 -5.45
C THR A 3 -16.61 1.04 -6.13
N THR A 4 -17.55 1.99 -6.15
CA THR A 4 -18.82 1.85 -6.89
C THR A 4 -18.71 2.52 -8.26
N PRO A 5 -19.43 2.03 -9.30
CA PRO A 5 -19.41 2.66 -10.62
C PRO A 5 -19.75 4.16 -10.57
N ALA A 6 -20.84 4.53 -9.87
CA ALA A 6 -21.25 5.93 -9.76
C ALA A 6 -20.22 6.82 -9.05
N LEU A 7 -19.58 6.35 -7.97
CA LEU A 7 -18.54 7.10 -7.28
C LEU A 7 -17.28 7.21 -8.15
N ARG A 8 -16.96 6.16 -8.90
CA ARG A 8 -15.82 6.13 -9.82
C ARG A 8 -16.01 7.11 -10.97
N ASP A 9 -17.19 7.15 -11.58
CA ASP A 9 -17.51 8.10 -12.64
C ASP A 9 -17.44 9.54 -12.14
N ALA A 10 -18.01 9.82 -10.97
CA ALA A 10 -17.94 11.13 -10.34
C ALA A 10 -16.49 11.54 -10.01
N TYR A 11 -15.71 10.63 -9.43
CA TYR A 11 -14.30 10.85 -9.09
C TYR A 11 -13.46 11.11 -10.35
N ASN A 12 -13.61 10.27 -11.37
CA ASN A 12 -12.89 10.39 -12.64
C ASN A 12 -13.25 11.70 -13.36
N GLY A 13 -14.53 12.11 -13.32
CA GLY A 13 -14.98 13.36 -13.93
C GLY A 13 -14.45 14.63 -13.27
N ILE A 14 -14.17 14.60 -11.96
CA ILE A 14 -13.70 15.77 -11.20
C ILE A 14 -12.18 15.81 -11.02
N LEU A 15 -11.49 14.66 -11.07
CA LEU A 15 -10.06 14.52 -10.81
C LEU A 15 -9.18 15.47 -11.64
N PRO A 16 -9.38 15.65 -12.97
CA PRO A 16 -8.57 16.60 -13.74
C PRO A 16 -8.72 18.04 -13.26
N LYS A 17 -9.94 18.46 -12.88
CA LYS A 17 -10.21 19.82 -12.39
C LYS A 17 -9.58 20.06 -11.02
N VAL A 18 -9.68 19.09 -10.13
CA VAL A 18 -9.05 19.14 -8.80
C VAL A 18 -7.53 19.19 -8.94
N SER A 19 -6.95 18.36 -9.82
CA SER A 19 -5.51 18.36 -10.08
C SER A 19 -5.05 19.69 -10.64
N ALA A 20 -5.76 20.24 -11.64
CA ALA A 20 -5.45 21.55 -12.20
C ALA A 20 -5.55 22.68 -11.15
N PHE A 21 -6.55 22.64 -10.27
CA PHE A 21 -6.69 23.62 -9.19
C PHE A 21 -5.51 23.57 -8.23
N TYR A 22 -5.14 22.39 -7.72
CA TYR A 22 -4.02 22.27 -6.79
C TYR A 22 -2.66 22.57 -7.44
N SER A 23 -2.45 22.23 -8.72
CA SER A 23 -1.25 22.65 -9.46
C SER A 23 -1.21 24.16 -9.68
N ALA A 24 -2.35 24.84 -9.84
CA ALA A 24 -2.37 26.29 -10.05
C ALA A 24 -1.93 27.11 -8.82
N ILE A 25 -2.07 26.57 -7.60
CA ILE A 25 -1.71 27.28 -6.35
C ILE A 25 -0.22 27.67 -6.33
N PRO A 26 0.74 26.72 -6.41
CA PRO A 26 2.17 27.07 -6.40
C PRO A 26 2.61 27.82 -7.66
N LEU A 27 1.90 27.63 -8.77
CA LEU A 27 2.20 28.30 -10.04
C LEU A 27 1.73 29.76 -10.10
N HIS A 28 0.81 30.16 -9.21
CA HIS A 28 0.21 31.49 -9.22
C HIS A 28 1.24 32.57 -8.87
N ALA A 29 1.59 33.41 -9.84
CA ALA A 29 2.64 34.43 -9.71
C ALA A 29 2.41 35.40 -8.54
N GLY A 30 1.17 35.79 -8.27
CA GLY A 30 0.85 36.68 -7.15
C GLY A 30 1.04 36.04 -5.78
N LEU A 31 0.79 34.72 -5.66
CA LEU A 31 0.99 34.00 -4.40
C LEU A 31 2.49 33.80 -4.16
N TRP A 32 3.21 33.39 -5.20
CA TRP A 32 4.66 33.27 -5.13
C TRP A 32 5.32 34.58 -4.75
N LYS A 33 4.93 35.69 -5.41
CA LYS A 33 5.45 37.02 -5.09
C LYS A 33 5.18 37.41 -3.64
N ALA A 34 3.95 37.22 -3.14
CA ALA A 34 3.61 37.55 -1.76
C ALA A 34 4.44 36.78 -0.74
N LEU A 35 4.67 35.48 -0.97
CA LEU A 35 5.52 34.65 -0.12
C LEU A 35 6.98 35.11 -0.15
N THR A 36 7.54 35.39 -1.34
CA THR A 36 8.92 35.86 -1.47
C THR A 36 9.12 37.27 -0.91
N ASP A 37 8.15 38.17 -1.10
CA ASP A 37 8.18 39.52 -0.54
C ASP A 37 8.20 39.47 0.99
N PHE A 38 7.31 38.66 1.60
CA PHE A 38 7.29 38.47 3.05
C PHE A 38 8.59 37.84 3.56
N ALA A 39 9.09 36.78 2.90
CA ALA A 39 10.32 36.11 3.27
C ALA A 39 11.56 37.03 3.25
N ALA A 40 11.52 38.13 2.50
CA ALA A 40 12.60 39.11 2.44
C ALA A 40 12.58 40.13 3.60
N THR A 41 11.50 40.19 4.39
CA THR A 41 11.35 41.13 5.51
C THR A 41 12.16 40.74 6.74
N ASP A 42 12.47 41.70 7.61
CA ASP A 42 13.10 41.43 8.90
C ASP A 42 12.16 40.65 9.85
N GLU A 43 10.84 40.85 9.73
CA GLU A 43 9.83 40.10 10.47
C GLU A 43 9.92 38.60 10.16
N ALA A 44 9.98 38.23 8.88
CA ALA A 44 10.09 36.83 8.47
C ALA A 44 11.42 36.20 8.95
N ARG A 45 12.51 36.95 8.92
CA ARG A 45 13.83 36.51 9.41
C ARG A 45 13.87 36.32 10.93
N ALA A 46 13.01 37.01 11.66
CA ALA A 46 12.86 36.89 13.12
C ALA A 46 11.89 35.78 13.56
N LEU A 47 11.25 35.05 12.62
CA LEU A 47 10.42 33.90 12.97
C LEU A 47 11.26 32.79 13.61
N GLU A 48 10.68 32.10 14.59
CA GLU A 48 11.31 30.98 15.27
C GLU A 48 10.40 29.74 15.30
N GLY A 49 11.02 28.58 15.55
CA GLY A 49 10.32 27.32 15.80
C GLY A 49 9.34 26.93 14.68
N PRO A 50 8.08 26.56 15.00
CA PRO A 50 7.11 26.10 14.01
C PRO A 50 6.77 27.12 12.91
N ARG A 51 6.83 28.43 13.21
CA ARG A 51 6.49 29.47 12.23
C ARG A 51 7.58 29.64 11.17
N ALA A 52 8.84 29.65 11.59
CA ALA A 52 9.98 29.67 10.68
C ALA A 52 9.96 28.42 9.78
N ARG A 53 9.70 27.26 10.39
CA ARG A 53 9.61 25.99 9.67
C ARG A 53 8.47 25.97 8.65
N LEU A 54 7.31 26.53 8.99
CA LEU A 54 6.19 26.64 8.06
C LEU A 54 6.58 27.48 6.85
N LEU A 55 7.18 28.66 7.05
CA LEU A 55 7.60 29.53 5.95
C LEU A 55 8.62 28.84 5.03
N GLU A 56 9.65 28.22 5.60
CA GLU A 56 10.65 27.43 4.85
C GLU A 56 9.98 26.36 4.00
N ARG A 57 9.10 25.55 4.60
CA ARG A 57 8.41 24.45 3.93
C ARG A 57 7.46 24.94 2.85
N THR A 58 6.74 26.04 3.07
CA THR A 58 5.85 26.62 2.07
C THR A 58 6.64 27.14 0.86
N LEU A 59 7.77 27.81 1.08
CA LEU A 59 8.61 28.29 -0.03
C LEU A 59 9.18 27.12 -0.84
N ASP A 60 9.70 26.10 -0.17
CA ASP A 60 10.26 24.93 -0.85
C ASP A 60 9.21 24.13 -1.60
N ASP A 61 8.00 23.98 -1.04
CA ASP A 61 6.88 23.34 -1.72
C ASP A 61 6.49 24.09 -3.01
N PHE A 62 6.43 25.43 -2.97
CA PHE A 62 6.19 26.24 -4.16
C PHE A 62 7.25 26.03 -5.24
N ARG A 63 8.55 26.07 -4.87
CA ARG A 63 9.66 25.84 -5.80
C ARG A 63 9.60 24.46 -6.44
N ARG A 64 9.38 23.42 -5.63
CA ARG A 64 9.26 22.02 -6.07
C ARG A 64 8.03 21.75 -6.93
N HIS A 65 7.08 22.67 -6.99
CA HIS A 65 5.94 22.63 -7.88
C HIS A 65 6.03 23.66 -9.02
N GLY A 66 7.20 24.26 -9.23
CA GLY A 66 7.50 25.08 -10.41
C GLY A 66 7.15 26.56 -10.28
N ALA A 67 7.03 27.09 -9.06
CA ALA A 67 6.75 28.51 -8.84
C ALA A 67 7.76 29.45 -9.53
N GLU A 68 9.01 29.00 -9.66
CA GLU A 68 10.13 29.73 -10.29
C GLU A 68 10.27 29.48 -11.80
N LEU A 69 9.44 28.62 -12.40
CA LEU A 69 9.46 28.40 -13.85
C LEU A 69 8.92 29.60 -14.63
N ASP A 70 9.31 29.69 -15.90
CA ASP A 70 8.70 30.61 -16.85
C ASP A 70 7.29 30.16 -17.26
N ALA A 71 6.58 30.99 -18.05
CA ALA A 71 5.20 30.70 -18.43
C ALA A 71 5.04 29.35 -19.15
N GLU A 72 6.01 28.96 -19.98
CA GLU A 72 6.00 27.69 -20.71
C GLU A 72 6.20 26.50 -19.76
N GLY A 73 7.21 26.57 -18.87
CA GLY A 73 7.47 25.55 -17.87
C GLY A 73 6.30 25.36 -16.91
N LYS A 74 5.64 26.46 -16.49
CA LYS A 74 4.43 26.41 -15.66
C LYS A 74 3.25 25.75 -16.38
N ALA A 75 3.03 26.08 -17.64
CA ALA A 75 1.99 25.42 -18.43
C ALA A 75 2.28 23.92 -18.59
N ARG A 76 3.54 23.55 -18.83
CA ARG A 76 3.93 22.15 -19.02
C ARG A 76 3.82 21.34 -17.74
N ILE A 77 4.31 21.84 -16.60
CA ILE A 77 4.24 21.10 -15.34
C ILE A 77 2.79 20.90 -14.88
N SER A 78 1.92 21.88 -15.11
CA SER A 78 0.48 21.73 -14.85
C SER A 78 -0.15 20.63 -15.72
N ALA A 79 0.22 20.55 -17.00
CA ALA A 79 -0.27 19.48 -17.87
C ALA A 79 0.24 18.09 -17.42
N ILE A 80 1.52 18.00 -17.04
CA ILE A 80 2.11 16.79 -16.49
C ILE A 80 1.37 16.32 -15.23
N ASP A 81 1.05 17.22 -14.30
CA ASP A 81 0.35 16.88 -13.05
C ASP A 81 -1.05 16.29 -13.32
N VAL A 82 -1.81 16.87 -14.26
CA VAL A 82 -3.13 16.37 -14.65
C VAL A 82 -3.04 15.00 -15.33
N GLU A 83 -2.07 14.82 -16.23
CA GLU A 83 -1.84 13.55 -16.94
C GLU A 83 -1.42 12.46 -15.94
N MET A 84 -0.47 12.75 -15.04
CA MET A 84 -0.03 11.83 -13.99
C MET A 84 -1.16 11.45 -13.03
N ALA A 85 -1.99 12.40 -12.60
CA ALA A 85 -3.14 12.11 -11.72
C ALA A 85 -4.11 11.14 -12.40
N THR A 86 -4.38 11.35 -13.69
CA THR A 86 -5.24 10.47 -14.48
C THR A 86 -4.63 9.07 -14.60
N LEU A 87 -3.37 8.97 -15.03
CA LEU A 87 -2.69 7.68 -15.23
C LEU A 87 -2.56 6.87 -13.94
N THR A 88 -2.22 7.50 -12.82
CA THR A 88 -2.05 6.82 -11.53
C THR A 88 -3.39 6.35 -10.94
N ASN A 89 -4.48 7.10 -11.19
CA ASN A 89 -5.83 6.67 -10.85
C ASN A 89 -6.27 5.48 -11.72
N THR A 90 -6.05 5.52 -13.03
CA THR A 90 -6.33 4.39 -13.94
C THR A 90 -5.54 3.14 -13.53
N PHE A 91 -4.23 3.28 -13.26
CA PHE A 91 -3.40 2.19 -12.76
C PHE A 91 -4.00 1.51 -11.53
N SER A 92 -4.44 2.32 -10.56
CA SER A 92 -5.05 1.84 -9.32
C SER A 92 -6.36 1.11 -9.57
N GLN A 93 -7.20 1.63 -10.47
CA GLN A 93 -8.47 1.01 -10.87
C GLN A 93 -8.24 -0.34 -11.57
N HIS A 94 -7.27 -0.41 -12.50
CA HIS A 94 -6.88 -1.66 -13.15
C HIS A 94 -6.43 -2.74 -12.17
N VAL A 95 -5.63 -2.39 -11.16
CA VAL A 95 -5.21 -3.36 -10.12
C VAL A 95 -6.41 -3.89 -9.33
N LEU A 96 -7.32 -2.99 -8.92
CA LEU A 96 -8.53 -3.35 -8.19
C LEU A 96 -9.44 -4.26 -9.03
N ASP A 97 -9.69 -3.88 -10.29
CA ASP A 97 -10.59 -4.60 -11.17
C ASP A 97 -10.00 -5.95 -11.59
N ALA A 98 -8.70 -6.04 -11.88
CA ALA A 98 -8.02 -7.31 -12.12
C ALA A 98 -8.07 -8.24 -10.90
N THR A 99 -7.95 -7.69 -9.68
CA THR A 99 -8.08 -8.47 -8.43
C THR A 99 -9.51 -9.00 -8.25
N ASN A 100 -10.51 -8.16 -8.54
CA ASN A 100 -11.92 -8.49 -8.35
C ASN A 100 -12.50 -9.41 -9.44
N ALA A 101 -11.99 -9.32 -10.66
CA ALA A 101 -12.45 -10.09 -11.81
C ALA A 101 -12.04 -11.57 -11.75
N TYR A 102 -10.95 -11.90 -11.04
CA TYR A 102 -10.50 -13.27 -10.92
C TYR A 102 -11.40 -14.08 -9.98
N GLU A 103 -11.85 -15.23 -10.46
CA GLU A 103 -12.45 -16.28 -9.64
C GLU A 103 -11.93 -17.65 -10.06
N LEU A 104 -11.53 -18.46 -9.09
CA LEU A 104 -11.23 -19.87 -9.27
C LEU A 104 -12.24 -20.68 -8.45
N ILE A 105 -13.05 -21.49 -9.14
CA ILE A 105 -14.00 -22.40 -8.50
C ILE A 105 -13.41 -23.80 -8.47
N VAL A 106 -13.23 -24.34 -7.27
CA VAL A 106 -12.79 -25.72 -7.04
C VAL A 106 -13.96 -26.51 -6.48
N THR A 107 -14.39 -27.56 -7.19
CA THR A 107 -15.46 -28.46 -6.75
C THR A 107 -14.93 -29.77 -6.19
N ASP A 108 -13.72 -30.16 -6.58
CA ASP A 108 -13.03 -31.35 -6.05
C ASP A 108 -12.34 -31.01 -4.72
N GLU A 109 -12.88 -31.55 -3.63
CA GLU A 109 -12.35 -31.32 -2.28
C GLU A 109 -10.96 -31.94 -2.08
N ALA A 110 -10.55 -32.92 -2.89
CA ALA A 110 -9.21 -33.52 -2.82
C ALA A 110 -8.10 -32.51 -3.15
N ARG A 111 -8.38 -31.55 -4.05
CA ARG A 111 -7.47 -30.43 -4.36
C ARG A 111 -7.27 -29.45 -3.21
N LEU A 112 -8.08 -29.55 -2.16
CA LEU A 112 -8.04 -28.69 -0.97
C LEU A 112 -7.35 -29.37 0.22
N SER A 113 -6.61 -30.45 -0.03
CA SER A 113 -5.74 -31.07 0.96
C SER A 113 -4.73 -30.04 1.52
N GLY A 114 -4.42 -30.19 2.81
CA GLY A 114 -3.55 -29.28 3.56
C GLY A 114 -4.19 -27.95 4.00
N LEU A 115 -5.17 -27.42 3.26
CA LEU A 115 -5.82 -26.16 3.64
C LEU A 115 -6.49 -26.23 5.03
N PRO A 116 -6.32 -25.19 5.88
CA PRO A 116 -7.01 -25.08 7.15
C PRO A 116 -8.53 -25.05 7.00
N ALA A 117 -9.23 -25.51 8.03
CA ALA A 117 -10.70 -25.51 8.05
C ALA A 117 -11.27 -24.08 7.90
N SER A 118 -10.59 -23.08 8.49
CA SER A 118 -10.94 -21.66 8.39
C SER A 118 -10.92 -21.17 6.93
N ALA A 119 -9.87 -21.50 6.18
CA ALA A 119 -9.72 -21.14 4.77
C ALA A 119 -10.75 -21.84 3.88
N LYS A 120 -11.00 -23.14 4.11
CA LYS A 120 -12.06 -23.88 3.40
C LYS A 120 -13.44 -23.29 3.64
N ALA A 121 -13.75 -22.96 4.90
CA ALA A 121 -15.02 -22.34 5.27
C ALA A 121 -15.19 -20.96 4.60
N ALA A 122 -14.14 -20.13 4.59
CA ALA A 122 -14.14 -18.84 3.92
C ALA A 122 -14.35 -18.96 2.41
N ALA A 123 -13.65 -19.89 1.74
CA ALA A 123 -13.82 -20.13 0.31
C ALA A 123 -15.23 -20.65 -0.04
N ARG A 124 -15.81 -21.50 0.81
CA ARG A 124 -17.19 -22.00 0.66
C ARG A 124 -18.23 -20.90 0.86
N ALA A 125 -18.03 -20.04 1.87
CA ALA A 125 -18.89 -18.88 2.10
C ALA A 125 -18.81 -17.88 0.93
N SER A 126 -17.61 -17.64 0.40
CA SER A 126 -17.37 -16.83 -0.80
C SER A 126 -18.10 -17.38 -2.03
N ALA A 127 -18.07 -18.70 -2.25
CA ALA A 127 -18.80 -19.35 -3.35
C ALA A 127 -20.31 -19.18 -3.18
N LYS A 128 -20.84 -19.47 -2.00
CA LYS A 128 -22.26 -19.31 -1.66
C LYS A 128 -22.74 -17.87 -1.86
N GLY A 129 -21.96 -16.88 -1.42
CA GLY A 129 -22.26 -15.46 -1.60
C GLY A 129 -22.31 -15.01 -3.06
N LYS A 130 -21.71 -15.78 -3.98
CA LYS A 130 -21.75 -15.57 -5.44
C LYS A 130 -22.69 -16.52 -6.16
N GLY A 131 -23.46 -17.34 -5.44
CA GLY A 131 -24.37 -18.33 -6.03
C GLY A 131 -23.65 -19.44 -6.81
N LYS A 132 -22.40 -19.75 -6.43
CA LYS A 132 -21.59 -20.81 -7.04
C LYS A 132 -21.53 -22.01 -6.09
N GLU A 133 -21.45 -23.21 -6.66
CA GLU A 133 -21.15 -24.43 -5.91
C GLU A 133 -19.64 -24.59 -5.69
N GLY A 134 -19.25 -25.38 -4.68
CA GLY A 134 -17.85 -25.65 -4.35
C GLY A 134 -17.19 -24.53 -3.52
N PHE A 135 -15.92 -24.27 -3.82
CA PHE A 135 -15.04 -23.35 -3.09
C PHE A 135 -14.51 -22.27 -4.03
N ARG A 136 -14.71 -21.00 -3.68
CA ARG A 136 -14.30 -19.86 -4.51
C ARG A 136 -13.06 -19.19 -3.94
N PHE A 137 -11.96 -19.31 -4.67
CA PHE A 137 -10.71 -18.60 -4.41
C PHE A 137 -10.61 -17.34 -5.28
N THR A 138 -9.93 -16.34 -4.74
CA THR A 138 -9.83 -14.99 -5.27
C THR A 138 -8.41 -14.47 -5.09
N LEU A 139 -8.13 -13.26 -5.59
CA LEU A 139 -6.82 -12.62 -5.45
C LEU A 139 -6.71 -11.66 -4.26
N GLN A 140 -7.72 -11.59 -3.38
CA GLN A 140 -7.58 -10.90 -2.09
C GLN A 140 -6.64 -11.69 -1.18
N ALA A 141 -5.78 -11.00 -0.41
CA ALA A 141 -4.75 -11.63 0.42
C ALA A 141 -5.28 -12.73 1.36
N PRO A 142 -6.44 -12.57 2.05
CA PRO A 142 -7.00 -13.63 2.89
C PRO A 142 -7.39 -14.92 2.14
N SER A 143 -7.53 -14.87 0.81
CA SER A 143 -7.78 -16.04 -0.04
C SER A 143 -6.49 -16.60 -0.64
N VAL A 144 -5.51 -15.75 -0.98
CA VAL A 144 -4.25 -16.16 -1.62
C VAL A 144 -3.30 -16.80 -0.62
N THR A 145 -3.11 -16.14 0.53
CA THR A 145 -2.11 -16.54 1.53
C THR A 145 -2.31 -17.98 2.01
N PRO A 146 -3.52 -18.42 2.41
CA PRO A 146 -3.69 -19.80 2.87
C PRO A 146 -3.44 -20.83 1.78
N VAL A 147 -3.73 -20.51 0.52
CA VAL A 147 -3.43 -21.41 -0.61
C VAL A 147 -1.93 -21.59 -0.77
N LEU A 148 -1.17 -20.50 -0.79
CA LEU A 148 0.28 -20.57 -0.98
C LEU A 148 1.02 -21.19 0.20
N MET A 149 0.48 -21.09 1.42
CA MET A 149 1.10 -21.64 2.63
C MET A 149 0.70 -23.10 2.89
N TYR A 150 -0.54 -23.50 2.61
CA TYR A 150 -1.06 -24.77 3.14
C TYR A 150 -1.58 -25.75 2.09
N ALA A 151 -1.90 -25.32 0.87
CA ALA A 151 -2.47 -26.26 -0.11
C ALA A 151 -1.42 -27.28 -0.54
N ASP A 152 -1.67 -28.58 -0.32
CA ASP A 152 -0.75 -29.65 -0.72
C ASP A 152 -0.68 -29.78 -2.26
N ASP A 153 -1.77 -29.44 -2.97
CA ASP A 153 -1.84 -29.39 -4.44
C ASP A 153 -0.95 -28.26 -5.02
N ALA A 154 0.23 -28.63 -5.51
CA ALA A 154 1.17 -27.70 -6.14
C ALA A 154 0.61 -27.01 -7.39
N SER A 155 -0.33 -27.64 -8.12
CA SER A 155 -0.98 -27.03 -9.27
C SER A 155 -1.90 -25.88 -8.84
N LEU A 156 -2.62 -26.05 -7.73
CA LEU A 156 -3.45 -25.00 -7.13
C LEU A 156 -2.60 -23.82 -6.64
N ARG A 157 -1.48 -24.10 -5.96
CA ARG A 157 -0.53 -23.04 -5.55
C ARG A 157 -0.01 -22.26 -6.75
N ARG A 158 0.44 -22.97 -7.79
CA ARG A 158 0.94 -22.37 -9.03
C ARG A 158 -0.12 -21.49 -9.71
N GLU A 159 -1.34 -22.00 -9.87
CA GLU A 159 -2.45 -21.30 -10.52
C GLU A 159 -2.76 -19.97 -9.82
N ILE A 160 -2.88 -20.00 -8.49
CA ILE A 160 -3.12 -18.79 -7.67
C ILE A 160 -1.92 -17.83 -7.70
N TRP A 161 -0.69 -18.35 -7.60
CA TRP A 161 0.52 -17.51 -7.64
C TRP A 161 0.69 -16.80 -8.99
N GLU A 162 0.51 -17.51 -10.11
CA GLU A 162 0.60 -16.94 -11.45
C GLU A 162 -0.51 -15.90 -11.68
N ALA A 163 -1.74 -16.19 -11.24
CA ALA A 163 -2.84 -15.23 -11.32
C ALA A 163 -2.56 -13.96 -10.48
N PHE A 164 -2.05 -14.11 -9.26
CA PHE A 164 -1.75 -12.99 -8.37
C PHE A 164 -0.61 -12.10 -8.90
N THR A 165 0.43 -12.70 -9.48
CA THR A 165 1.61 -11.98 -9.98
C THR A 165 1.39 -11.33 -11.35
N ARG A 166 0.44 -11.83 -12.15
CA ARG A 166 0.04 -11.25 -13.45
C ARG A 166 -1.10 -10.25 -13.36
N ARG A 167 -1.48 -9.81 -12.15
CA ARG A 167 -2.53 -8.80 -12.00
C ARG A 167 -2.13 -7.50 -12.68
N GLY A 168 -3.02 -7.01 -13.53
CA GLY A 168 -2.82 -5.77 -14.26
C GLY A 168 -1.81 -5.87 -15.41
N THR A 169 -1.55 -7.07 -15.95
CA THR A 169 -0.63 -7.26 -17.08
C THR A 169 -1.33 -7.78 -18.35
N ALA A 170 -2.67 -7.69 -18.39
CA ALA A 170 -3.46 -8.18 -19.51
C ALA A 170 -4.71 -7.31 -19.75
N PRO A 171 -5.16 -7.15 -21.00
CA PRO A 171 -6.39 -6.43 -21.30
C PRO A 171 -7.62 -7.02 -20.58
N PRO A 172 -8.59 -6.19 -20.18
CA PRO A 172 -8.66 -4.74 -20.36
C PRO A 172 -7.89 -3.93 -19.31
N HIS A 173 -7.23 -4.58 -18.34
CA HIS A 173 -6.60 -3.94 -17.17
C HIS A 173 -5.07 -3.87 -17.28
N ASP A 174 -4.51 -3.75 -18.48
CA ASP A 174 -3.05 -3.75 -18.67
C ASP A 174 -2.44 -2.42 -18.21
N ASN A 175 -1.54 -2.50 -17.24
CA ASN A 175 -0.81 -1.38 -16.64
C ASN A 175 0.59 -1.20 -17.21
N GLN A 176 1.10 -2.12 -18.03
CA GLN A 176 2.47 -2.02 -18.54
C GLN A 176 2.70 -0.73 -19.36
N PRO A 177 1.78 -0.31 -20.26
CA PRO A 177 1.91 0.98 -20.96
C PRO A 177 1.81 2.18 -20.00
N LEU A 178 0.89 2.12 -19.03
CA LEU A 178 0.71 3.21 -18.06
C LEU A 178 1.96 3.44 -17.21
N ILE A 179 2.67 2.38 -16.83
CA ILE A 179 3.94 2.48 -16.10
C ILE A 179 4.97 3.25 -16.93
N ALA A 180 5.09 2.94 -18.22
CA ALA A 180 6.05 3.62 -19.11
C ALA A 180 5.74 5.13 -19.21
N ASP A 181 4.47 5.50 -19.38
CA ASP A 181 4.05 6.90 -19.42
C ASP A 181 4.26 7.62 -18.09
N ILE A 182 3.93 6.98 -16.96
CA ILE A 182 4.18 7.53 -15.63
C ILE A 182 5.68 7.78 -15.43
N LEU A 183 6.55 6.86 -15.82
CA LEU A 183 8.00 7.02 -15.69
C LEU A 183 8.54 8.15 -16.59
N ARG A 184 8.05 8.24 -17.84
CA ARG A 184 8.38 9.32 -18.77
C ARG A 184 8.01 10.68 -18.18
N LEU A 185 6.76 10.84 -17.71
CA LEU A 185 6.26 12.09 -17.11
C LEU A 185 7.00 12.47 -15.82
N ARG A 186 7.31 11.48 -14.98
CA ARG A 186 8.12 11.70 -13.76
C ARG A 186 9.51 12.24 -14.07
N ARG A 187 10.17 11.68 -15.08
CA ARG A 187 11.49 12.15 -15.54
C ARG A 187 11.40 13.55 -16.12
N GLU A 188 10.42 13.80 -16.97
CA GLU A 188 10.18 15.12 -17.55
C GLU A 188 9.94 16.18 -16.46
N LYS A 189 9.08 15.89 -15.48
CA LYS A 189 8.81 16.77 -14.32
C LYS A 189 10.09 17.09 -13.54
N ALA A 190 10.90 16.08 -13.24
CA ALA A 190 12.15 16.27 -12.52
C ALA A 190 13.11 17.20 -13.28
N ASN A 191 13.30 16.95 -14.58
CA ASN A 191 14.17 17.76 -15.43
C ASN A 191 13.70 19.22 -15.52
N LEU A 192 12.39 19.46 -15.69
CA LEU A 192 11.83 20.81 -15.71
C LEU A 192 12.13 21.58 -14.43
N LEU A 193 12.13 20.88 -13.29
CA LEU A 193 12.40 21.46 -11.97
C LEU A 193 13.91 21.49 -11.63
N GLY A 194 14.79 21.14 -12.56
CA GLY A 194 16.25 21.17 -12.34
C GLY A 194 16.81 19.99 -11.55
N TYR A 195 16.04 18.91 -11.36
CA TYR A 195 16.52 17.68 -10.74
C TYR A 195 16.98 16.69 -11.82
N LYS A 196 18.01 15.90 -11.49
CA LYS A 196 18.56 14.87 -12.39
C LYS A 196 17.54 13.76 -12.65
N ASP A 197 16.88 13.29 -11.60
CA ASP A 197 15.91 12.19 -11.63
C ASP A 197 14.73 12.47 -10.69
N PHE A 198 13.61 11.78 -10.92
CA PHE A 198 12.42 11.94 -10.07
C PHE A 198 12.65 11.52 -8.62
N SER A 199 13.57 10.59 -8.37
CA SER A 199 14.00 10.25 -7.01
C SER A 199 14.58 11.44 -6.28
N ASP A 200 15.39 12.27 -6.94
CA ASP A 200 16.04 13.42 -6.31
C ASP A 200 15.02 14.52 -6.01
N LEU A 201 14.06 14.71 -6.93
CA LEU A 201 12.89 15.55 -6.66
C LEU A 201 12.15 15.05 -5.41
N VAL A 202 11.72 13.80 -5.35
CA VAL A 202 10.92 13.28 -4.22
C VAL A 202 11.71 13.27 -2.91
N LEU A 203 12.99 12.95 -2.93
CA LEU A 203 13.82 12.75 -1.74
C LEU A 203 14.43 14.03 -1.18
N SER A 204 14.46 15.14 -1.94
CA SER A 204 15.01 16.42 -1.46
C SER A 204 14.38 16.91 -0.14
N GLU A 205 13.11 16.60 0.11
CA GLU A 205 12.43 16.92 1.38
C GLU A 205 12.50 15.84 2.45
N ARG A 206 13.00 14.65 2.11
CA ARG A 206 13.10 13.49 2.99
C ARG A 206 14.49 13.41 3.62
N MET A 207 14.62 12.54 4.63
CA MET A 207 15.91 12.35 5.32
C MET A 207 16.98 11.73 4.42
N ALA A 208 16.59 10.94 3.41
CA ALA A 208 17.53 10.32 2.48
C ALA A 208 18.16 11.30 1.47
N LYS A 209 17.60 12.51 1.31
CA LYS A 209 18.06 13.62 0.45
C LYS A 209 18.07 13.38 -1.07
N ASP A 210 18.56 12.25 -1.54
CA ASP A 210 18.70 11.95 -2.97
C ASP A 210 18.60 10.45 -3.28
N GLY A 211 18.42 10.13 -4.56
CA GLY A 211 18.25 8.76 -5.02
C GLY A 211 19.48 7.88 -4.81
N ALA A 212 20.68 8.44 -4.92
CA ALA A 212 21.92 7.68 -4.77
C ALA A 212 22.12 7.23 -3.31
N SER A 213 21.87 8.11 -2.35
CA SER A 213 21.93 7.83 -0.91
C SER A 213 20.91 6.75 -0.51
N ALA A 214 19.68 6.85 -1.01
CA ALA A 214 18.64 5.83 -0.78
C ALA A 214 19.02 4.48 -1.40
N ALA A 215 19.51 4.47 -2.65
CA ALA A 215 19.92 3.23 -3.33
C ALA A 215 21.11 2.58 -2.63
N ALA A 216 22.10 3.35 -2.20
CA ALA A 216 23.26 2.83 -1.46
C ALA A 216 22.85 2.19 -0.12
N PHE A 217 21.87 2.76 0.58
CA PHE A 217 21.33 2.14 1.79
C PHE A 217 20.68 0.77 1.51
N VAL A 218 19.81 0.70 0.49
CA VAL A 218 19.14 -0.55 0.10
C VAL A 218 20.15 -1.60 -0.38
N GLU A 219 21.18 -1.18 -1.13
CA GLU A 219 22.19 -2.10 -1.62
C GLU A 219 23.05 -2.68 -0.50
N ARG A 220 23.44 -1.88 0.50
CA ARG A 220 24.11 -2.40 1.70
C ARG A 220 23.23 -3.40 2.44
N LEU A 221 21.94 -3.12 2.61
CA LEU A 221 21.01 -4.06 3.25
C LEU A 221 20.94 -5.38 2.45
N ARG A 222 20.93 -5.31 1.11
CA ARG A 222 20.98 -6.48 0.23
C ARG A 222 22.27 -7.27 0.44
N GLU A 223 23.42 -6.61 0.48
CA GLU A 223 24.72 -7.25 0.68
C GLU A 223 24.81 -7.93 2.06
N GLU A 224 24.36 -7.26 3.12
CA GLU A 224 24.38 -7.79 4.49
C GLU A 224 23.42 -8.97 4.67
N THR A 225 22.28 -8.98 3.97
CA THR A 225 21.27 -10.05 4.09
C THR A 225 21.45 -11.19 3.08
N ALA A 226 22.23 -10.99 2.01
CA ALA A 226 22.42 -12.01 0.97
C ALA A 226 22.96 -13.36 1.48
N PRO A 227 23.94 -13.42 2.42
CA PRO A 227 24.40 -14.69 2.98
C PRO A 227 23.30 -15.43 3.76
N HIS A 228 22.44 -14.69 4.47
CA HIS A 228 21.30 -15.25 5.21
C HIS A 228 20.24 -15.80 4.25
N ALA A 229 19.86 -15.03 3.24
CA ALA A 229 18.90 -15.47 2.22
C ALA A 229 19.41 -16.70 1.44
N ALA A 230 20.70 -16.76 1.13
CA ALA A 230 21.31 -17.91 0.46
C ALA A 230 21.29 -19.17 1.34
N ARG A 231 21.62 -19.02 2.63
CA ARG A 231 21.55 -20.12 3.60
C ARG A 231 20.11 -20.62 3.77
N GLU A 232 19.16 -19.72 4.03
CA GLU A 232 17.75 -20.07 4.22
C GLU A 232 17.15 -20.71 2.98
N SER A 233 17.51 -20.26 1.78
CA SER A 233 17.09 -20.91 0.53
C SER A 233 17.64 -22.33 0.39
N ALA A 234 18.89 -22.57 0.83
CA ALA A 234 19.51 -23.90 0.80
C ALA A 234 18.91 -24.83 1.87
N GLU A 235 18.65 -24.32 3.08
CA GLU A 235 17.97 -25.03 4.17
C GLU A 235 16.56 -25.44 3.73
N LEU A 236 15.80 -24.51 3.15
CA LEU A 236 14.46 -24.77 2.65
C LEU A 236 14.45 -25.82 1.52
N LEU A 237 15.43 -25.78 0.62
CA LEU A 237 15.56 -26.78 -0.44
C LEU A 237 15.95 -28.16 0.12
N ALA A 238 16.84 -28.19 1.11
CA ALA A 238 17.21 -29.42 1.81
C ALA A 238 16.01 -30.01 2.54
N PHE A 239 15.20 -29.18 3.20
CA PHE A 239 13.95 -29.58 3.84
C PHE A 239 12.94 -30.12 2.84
N ARG A 240 12.73 -29.44 1.71
CA ARG A 240 11.88 -29.95 0.62
C ARG A 240 12.30 -31.37 0.21
N LYS A 241 13.60 -31.60 0.03
CA LYS A 241 14.13 -32.90 -0.39
C LYS A 241 13.81 -34.02 0.61
N THR A 242 13.70 -33.74 1.91
CA THR A 242 13.28 -34.74 2.90
C THR A 242 11.78 -35.01 2.89
N VAL A 243 10.97 -34.03 2.47
CA VAL A 243 9.50 -34.12 2.44
C VAL A 243 8.99 -34.80 1.17
N ASP A 244 9.43 -34.34 -0.01
CA ASP A 244 8.89 -34.81 -1.31
C ASP A 244 9.97 -35.24 -2.31
N GLY A 245 11.25 -35.18 -1.96
CA GLY A 245 12.36 -35.51 -2.85
C GLY A 245 12.65 -34.47 -3.93
N GLY A 246 12.01 -33.30 -3.91
CA GLY A 246 12.19 -32.25 -4.89
C GLY A 246 13.58 -31.61 -4.89
N GLU A 247 14.09 -31.29 -6.09
CA GLU A 247 15.44 -30.76 -6.28
C GLU A 247 15.50 -29.26 -6.63
N THR A 248 14.34 -28.61 -6.76
CA THR A 248 14.22 -27.17 -7.05
C THR A 248 13.15 -26.53 -6.18
N LEU A 249 13.14 -25.20 -6.07
CA LEU A 249 12.05 -24.45 -5.43
C LEU A 249 11.47 -23.47 -6.46
N ALA A 250 10.22 -23.69 -6.86
CA ALA A 250 9.50 -22.70 -7.64
C ALA A 250 8.94 -21.59 -6.71
N PRO A 251 8.63 -20.40 -7.21
CA PRO A 251 8.12 -19.31 -6.38
C PRO A 251 6.85 -19.64 -5.57
N TRP A 252 5.97 -20.51 -6.09
CA TRP A 252 4.75 -20.96 -5.42
C TRP A 252 4.98 -22.11 -4.43
N ASP A 253 6.20 -22.59 -4.30
CA ASP A 253 6.58 -23.62 -3.31
C ASP A 253 7.16 -22.99 -2.03
N VAL A 254 7.69 -21.76 -2.11
CA VAL A 254 8.47 -21.14 -1.02
C VAL A 254 7.66 -21.04 0.27
N SER A 255 6.49 -20.40 0.24
CA SER A 255 5.65 -20.25 1.44
C SER A 255 5.15 -21.58 2.00
N TYR A 256 4.87 -22.55 1.12
CA TYR A 256 4.40 -23.88 1.52
C TYR A 256 5.47 -24.64 2.29
N PHE A 257 6.69 -24.75 1.74
CA PHE A 257 7.77 -25.45 2.43
C PHE A 257 8.25 -24.68 3.65
N ALA A 258 8.25 -23.35 3.63
CA ALA A 258 8.66 -22.55 4.79
C ALA A 258 7.70 -22.78 5.96
N GLU A 259 6.40 -22.93 5.69
CA GLU A 259 5.41 -23.25 6.71
C GLU A 259 5.60 -24.66 7.27
N LYS A 260 5.80 -25.66 6.40
CA LYS A 260 6.09 -27.04 6.83
C LYS A 260 7.39 -27.15 7.61
N GLU A 261 8.43 -26.42 7.22
CA GLU A 261 9.72 -26.37 7.91
C GLU A 261 9.57 -25.72 9.29
N ARG A 262 8.84 -24.60 9.36
CA ARG A 262 8.54 -23.93 10.63
C ARG A 262 7.78 -24.84 11.60
N GLN A 263 6.77 -25.56 11.12
CA GLN A 263 6.04 -26.57 11.91
C GLN A 263 6.99 -27.65 12.42
N ALA A 264 7.86 -28.19 11.55
CA ALA A 264 8.80 -29.24 11.92
C ALA A 264 9.89 -28.80 12.93
N LEU A 265 10.35 -27.55 12.84
CA LEU A 265 11.41 -27.03 13.69
C LEU A 265 10.92 -26.53 15.06
N TYR A 266 9.72 -25.96 15.11
CA TYR A 266 9.24 -25.24 16.28
C TYR A 266 8.00 -25.82 16.94
N ASP A 267 7.42 -26.90 16.37
CA ASP A 267 6.12 -27.44 16.80
C ASP A 267 5.05 -26.33 16.89
N PHE A 268 5.07 -25.46 15.88
CA PHE A 268 4.32 -24.22 15.83
C PHE A 268 3.39 -24.21 14.62
N ASP A 269 2.09 -24.02 14.85
CA ASP A 269 1.10 -23.78 13.81
C ASP A 269 0.38 -22.44 14.06
N GLU A 270 0.37 -21.57 13.06
CA GLU A 270 -0.32 -20.27 13.15
C GLU A 270 -1.85 -20.42 13.24
N GLU A 271 -2.43 -21.49 12.69
CA GLU A 271 -3.86 -21.74 12.84
C GLU A 271 -4.24 -22.17 14.27
N GLU A 272 -3.32 -22.79 15.02
CA GLU A 272 -3.52 -23.05 16.44
C GLU A 272 -3.50 -21.77 17.28
N LEU A 273 -2.80 -20.73 16.82
CA LEU A 273 -2.79 -19.42 17.47
C LEU A 273 -4.01 -18.56 17.14
N ARG A 274 -4.67 -18.80 16.01
CA ARG A 274 -5.80 -17.98 15.54
C ARG A 274 -6.88 -17.72 16.62
N PRO A 275 -7.30 -18.70 17.45
CA PRO A 275 -8.28 -18.46 18.52
C PRO A 275 -7.81 -17.49 19.60
N TYR A 276 -6.49 -17.29 19.77
CA TYR A 276 -5.89 -16.39 20.76
C TYR A 276 -5.80 -14.94 20.30
N PHE A 277 -6.00 -14.67 19.01
CA PHE A 277 -5.96 -13.32 18.43
C PHE A 277 -7.31 -12.86 17.86
N PRO A 278 -8.42 -12.91 18.62
CA PRO A 278 -9.67 -12.32 18.16
C PRO A 278 -9.49 -10.80 18.05
N ALA A 279 -9.95 -10.23 16.92
CA ALA A 279 -9.72 -8.81 16.58
C ALA A 279 -10.10 -7.84 17.70
N LYS A 280 -11.19 -8.13 18.43
CA LYS A 280 -11.62 -7.33 19.58
C LYS A 280 -10.56 -7.29 20.69
N SER A 281 -10.02 -8.44 21.09
CA SER A 281 -9.03 -8.51 22.16
C SER A 281 -7.70 -7.87 21.74
N VAL A 282 -7.31 -8.02 20.47
CA VAL A 282 -6.12 -7.34 19.92
C VAL A 282 -6.30 -5.82 19.98
N LEU A 283 -7.46 -5.31 19.54
CA LEU A 283 -7.77 -3.89 19.60
C LEU A 283 -7.77 -3.35 21.03
N GLU A 284 -8.34 -4.10 21.98
CA GLU A 284 -8.31 -3.77 23.41
C GLU A 284 -6.88 -3.73 23.95
N GLY A 285 -6.01 -4.68 23.57
CA GLY A 285 -4.59 -4.67 23.95
C GLY A 285 -3.81 -3.48 23.38
N VAL A 286 -4.07 -3.11 22.12
CA VAL A 286 -3.50 -1.90 21.50
C VAL A 286 -3.94 -0.66 22.28
N PHE A 287 -5.23 -0.56 22.61
CA PHE A 287 -5.75 0.54 23.42
C PHE A 287 -5.06 0.58 24.78
N GLN A 288 -5.00 -0.52 25.53
CA GLN A 288 -4.33 -0.58 26.83
C GLN A 288 -2.87 -0.11 26.77
N THR A 289 -2.13 -0.51 25.73
CA THR A 289 -0.74 -0.09 25.52
C THR A 289 -0.65 1.43 25.36
N VAL A 290 -1.47 2.01 24.49
CA VAL A 290 -1.48 3.46 24.23
C VAL A 290 -1.97 4.24 25.45
N GLN A 291 -2.98 3.73 26.17
CA GLN A 291 -3.44 4.33 27.43
C GLN A 291 -2.33 4.37 28.48
N THR A 292 -1.53 3.30 28.57
CA THR A 292 -0.41 3.21 29.53
C THR A 292 0.74 4.15 29.18
N LEU A 293 1.05 4.31 27.89
CA LEU A 293 2.17 5.13 27.43
C LEU A 293 1.86 6.63 27.46
N TYR A 294 0.62 7.02 27.20
CA TYR A 294 0.25 8.42 26.97
C TYR A 294 -0.83 8.95 27.92
N ASN A 295 -1.25 8.14 28.90
CA ASN A 295 -2.30 8.48 29.87
C ASN A 295 -3.58 9.01 29.22
N VAL A 296 -4.00 8.37 28.13
CA VAL A 296 -5.28 8.62 27.48
C VAL A 296 -6.27 7.53 27.83
N ARG A 297 -7.55 7.73 27.51
CA ARG A 297 -8.59 6.70 27.55
C ARG A 297 -9.36 6.68 26.23
N PHE A 298 -9.72 5.49 25.79
CA PHE A 298 -10.54 5.29 24.60
C PHE A 298 -11.95 4.91 24.98
N GLU A 299 -12.92 5.62 24.42
CA GLU A 299 -14.32 5.40 24.72
C GLU A 299 -15.07 5.19 23.40
N ARG A 300 -15.86 4.12 23.32
CA ARG A 300 -16.68 3.85 22.14
C ARG A 300 -17.70 4.97 21.99
N THR A 301 -17.88 5.43 20.76
CA THR A 301 -18.82 6.49 20.41
C THR A 301 -19.62 6.08 19.18
N THR A 302 -20.54 6.95 18.76
CA THR A 302 -21.33 6.79 17.55
C THR A 302 -21.15 8.03 16.69
N LEU A 303 -20.40 7.88 15.59
CA LEU A 303 -20.29 8.87 14.53
C LEU A 303 -20.93 8.32 13.25
N PRO A 304 -21.32 9.18 12.28
CA PRO A 304 -21.77 8.71 10.97
C PRO A 304 -20.69 7.84 10.31
N THR A 305 -21.07 6.65 9.84
CA THR A 305 -20.15 5.69 9.20
C THR A 305 -20.55 5.39 7.76
N TRP A 306 -19.60 4.90 6.96
CA TRP A 306 -19.81 4.47 5.57
C TRP A 306 -20.16 2.98 5.43
N ASN A 307 -20.00 2.20 6.50
CA ASN A 307 -20.35 0.79 6.59
C ASN A 307 -20.75 0.48 8.05
N GLU A 308 -21.60 -0.53 8.25
CA GLU A 308 -22.11 -0.96 9.57
C GLU A 308 -21.05 -1.60 10.47
N ASP A 309 -20.00 -2.18 9.89
CA ASP A 309 -18.89 -2.81 10.62
C ASP A 309 -17.88 -1.80 11.18
N VAL A 310 -17.97 -0.52 10.74
CA VAL A 310 -17.07 0.55 11.18
C VAL A 310 -17.36 0.91 12.63
N GLN A 311 -16.34 0.78 13.47
CA GLN A 311 -16.41 1.15 14.87
C GLN A 311 -15.81 2.54 15.09
N THR A 312 -16.37 3.32 16.01
CA THR A 312 -15.89 4.69 16.26
C THR A 312 -15.55 4.90 17.72
N TYR A 313 -14.46 5.63 17.95
CA TYR A 313 -13.91 5.86 19.29
C TYR A 313 -13.56 7.34 19.48
N ARG A 314 -13.74 7.84 20.70
CA ARG A 314 -13.19 9.10 21.17
C ARG A 314 -12.00 8.84 22.09
N MET A 315 -10.97 9.66 21.96
CA MET A 315 -9.80 9.68 22.83
C MET A 315 -9.94 10.87 23.79
N VAL A 316 -9.86 10.58 25.08
CA VAL A 316 -9.88 11.59 26.14
C VAL A 316 -8.60 11.51 26.95
N ASP A 317 -8.14 12.63 27.51
CA ASP A 317 -6.99 12.64 28.42
C ASP A 317 -7.39 12.35 29.88
N GLU A 318 -6.42 12.45 30.79
CA GLU A 318 -6.61 12.29 32.25
C GLU A 318 -7.66 13.24 32.83
N SER A 319 -7.78 14.46 32.29
CA SER A 319 -8.77 15.45 32.73
C SER A 319 -10.19 15.14 32.20
N GLY A 320 -10.32 14.13 31.34
CA GLY A 320 -11.54 13.82 30.61
C GLY A 320 -11.77 14.72 29.39
N ALA A 321 -10.80 15.56 29.02
CA ALA A 321 -10.92 16.44 27.86
C ALA A 321 -10.75 15.64 26.56
N HIS A 322 -11.62 15.91 25.58
CA HIS A 322 -11.56 15.29 24.26
C HIS A 322 -10.31 15.75 23.49
N ARG A 323 -9.54 14.79 22.97
CA ARG A 323 -8.30 15.03 22.21
C ARG A 323 -8.41 14.62 20.75
N GLY A 324 -9.34 13.73 20.41
CA GLY A 324 -9.55 13.30 19.04
C GLY A 324 -10.54 12.15 18.93
N SER A 325 -10.91 11.79 17.71
CA SER A 325 -11.76 10.65 17.42
C SER A 325 -11.21 9.89 16.23
N PHE A 326 -11.46 8.59 16.17
CA PHE A 326 -11.02 7.74 15.05
C PHE A 326 -12.04 6.66 14.73
N TYR A 327 -11.92 6.14 13.51
CA TYR A 327 -12.73 5.06 12.95
C TYR A 327 -11.85 3.81 12.84
N VAL A 328 -12.45 2.64 13.07
CA VAL A 328 -11.81 1.33 12.93
C VAL A 328 -12.64 0.52 11.96
N ASP A 329 -12.07 0.28 10.77
CA ASP A 329 -12.65 -0.47 9.66
C ASP A 329 -11.72 -1.66 9.35
N LEU A 330 -12.09 -2.87 9.74
CA LEU A 330 -11.19 -4.03 9.82
C LEU A 330 -11.39 -5.09 8.72
N TYR A 331 -12.51 -5.04 7.98
CA TYR A 331 -12.96 -6.13 7.12
C TYR A 331 -13.23 -5.67 5.69
#